data_AF-A0A6I4HT95-F1
#
_entry.id   AF-A0A6I4HT95-F1
#
_cell.length_a   1.000
_cell.length_b   1.000
_cell.length_c   1.000
_cell.angle_alpha   90.00
_cell.angle_beta   90.00
_cell.angle_gamma   90.00
#
_symmetry.space_group_name_H-M   'P 1'
#
loop_
_entity.id
_entity.type
_entity.pdbx_description
1 polymer ?
#
loop_
_entity_poly.entity_id
_entity_poly.type
_entity_poly.pdbx_seq_one_letter_code
_entity_poly.pdbx_strand_id
1 'polypeptide(L)'
;MKNIYILIFIGALIACSDKGTDKNQHNSNHKLDVVQTETNKSQSVVGENQENTDKMVKTKEADQVAQFSCSNPNITQWYGFNENIAEPKCEVVKNFQLTAYKCDISKNAFGASKDAILLENQDKRIFVYSTSKDCNEMLEVRNANAP
;
A
#
# COMPACT_ATOMS: atom_id res chain seq x y z
N MET A 1 -16.51 -39.72 31.03
CA MET A 1 -17.77 -39.04 31.40
C MET A 1 -17.69 -37.61 30.91
N LYS A 2 -18.71 -37.16 30.18
CA LYS A 2 -18.66 -36.04 29.22
C LYS A 2 -19.52 -34.91 29.74
N ASN A 3 -18.93 -33.72 29.95
CA ASN A 3 -19.68 -32.48 30.12
C ASN A 3 -19.16 -31.47 29.10
N ILE A 4 -19.88 -31.34 27.98
CA ILE A 4 -19.64 -30.32 26.96
C ILE A 4 -20.72 -29.25 27.19
N TYR A 5 -20.31 -28.04 27.53
CA TYR A 5 -21.20 -26.88 27.67
C TYR A 5 -21.12 -26.05 26.39
N ILE A 6 -22.18 -26.08 25.58
CA ILE A 6 -22.34 -25.23 24.40
C ILE A 6 -23.13 -23.99 24.85
N LEU A 7 -22.46 -22.85 24.94
CA LEU A 7 -23.12 -21.56 25.14
C LEU A 7 -23.41 -20.96 23.76
N ILE A 8 -24.68 -20.96 23.37
CA ILE A 8 -25.16 -20.31 22.15
C ILE A 8 -25.45 -18.85 22.50
N PHE A 9 -24.63 -17.92 22.00
CA PHE A 9 -24.94 -16.49 22.02
C PHE A 9 -25.79 -16.16 20.78
N ILE A 10 -27.08 -15.91 20.98
CA ILE A 10 -27.94 -15.25 20.00
C ILE A 10 -28.07 -13.80 20.44
N GLY A 11 -27.42 -12.89 19.71
CA GLY A 11 -27.53 -11.44 19.87
C GLY A 11 -27.77 -10.81 18.50
N ALA A 12 -28.90 -10.13 18.36
CA ALA A 12 -29.55 -9.74 17.12
C ALA A 12 -28.72 -8.82 16.19
N LEU A 13 -28.91 -9.01 14.87
CA LEU A 13 -28.56 -8.03 13.85
C LEU A 13 -29.47 -6.80 14.00
N ILE A 14 -28.92 -5.66 14.38
CA ILE A 14 -29.60 -4.37 14.22
C ILE A 14 -29.44 -3.99 12.75
N ALA A 15 -30.51 -4.17 11.97
CA ALA A 15 -30.61 -3.61 10.63
C ALA A 15 -30.76 -2.08 10.76
N CYS A 16 -29.71 -1.34 10.41
CA CYS A 16 -29.82 0.08 10.12
C CYS A 16 -30.53 0.21 8.76
N SER A 17 -31.86 0.37 8.78
CA SER A 17 -32.62 0.70 7.57
C SER A 17 -32.66 2.21 7.38
N ASP A 18 -32.29 2.56 6.15
CA ASP A 18 -32.24 3.85 5.47
C ASP A 18 -33.38 4.83 5.82
N LYS A 19 -33.02 6.11 5.99
CA LYS A 19 -33.97 7.21 5.91
C LYS A 19 -33.31 8.40 5.20
N GLY A 20 -33.41 8.36 3.87
CA GLY A 20 -33.24 9.53 3.02
C GLY A 20 -34.06 10.70 3.55
N THR A 21 -33.44 11.88 3.56
CA THR A 21 -34.16 13.14 3.50
C THR A 21 -33.63 13.89 2.29
N ASP A 22 -34.39 13.73 1.22
CA ASP A 22 -34.37 14.55 0.02
C ASP A 22 -34.79 15.98 0.39
N LYS A 23 -33.93 16.96 0.12
CA LYS A 23 -34.30 18.37 -0.05
C LYS A 23 -33.39 19.01 -1.11
N ASN A 24 -33.88 19.01 -2.34
CA ASN A 24 -33.99 20.16 -3.26
C ASN A 24 -33.69 21.53 -2.58
N GLN A 25 -33.10 22.56 -3.18
CA GLN A 25 -32.67 22.91 -4.54
C GLN A 25 -32.12 24.35 -4.41
N HIS A 26 -31.05 24.74 -5.11
CA HIS A 26 -31.01 25.91 -6.03
C HIS A 26 -29.58 26.37 -6.40
N ASN A 27 -29.40 26.56 -7.71
CA ASN A 27 -28.45 27.41 -8.44
C ASN A 27 -26.99 26.98 -8.72
N SER A 28 -26.89 26.20 -9.80
CA SER A 28 -26.18 26.51 -11.07
C SER A 28 -25.34 27.79 -11.13
N ASN A 29 -24.06 27.61 -11.52
CA ASN A 29 -23.46 28.27 -12.69
C ASN A 29 -22.17 27.52 -13.11
N HIS A 30 -22.33 26.48 -13.93
CA HIS A 30 -21.21 25.88 -14.67
C HIS A 30 -21.17 26.51 -16.07
N LYS A 31 -20.14 27.31 -16.34
CA LYS A 31 -19.84 27.82 -17.68
C LYS A 31 -19.20 26.69 -18.50
N LEU A 32 -20.01 26.00 -19.28
CA LEU A 32 -19.57 25.17 -20.40
C LEU A 32 -19.44 26.09 -21.61
N ASP A 33 -18.21 26.37 -22.03
CA ASP A 33 -17.93 26.98 -23.33
C ASP A 33 -17.44 25.86 -24.25
N VAL A 34 -18.34 25.39 -25.11
CA VAL A 34 -18.05 24.48 -26.22
C VAL A 34 -18.12 25.32 -27.48
N VAL A 35 -16.99 25.46 -28.17
CA VAL A 35 -16.95 25.85 -29.57
C VAL A 35 -16.23 24.74 -30.35
N GLN A 36 -17.00 24.08 -31.20
CA GLN A 36 -16.59 23.19 -32.29
C GLN A 36 -15.61 23.94 -33.22
N THR A 37 -14.65 23.30 -33.91
CA THR A 37 -14.89 22.55 -35.15
C THR A 37 -13.65 21.77 -35.61
N GLU A 38 -13.91 20.54 -36.10
CA GLU A 38 -13.38 19.88 -37.31
C GLU A 38 -11.87 19.91 -37.65
N THR A 39 -11.25 18.72 -37.78
CA THR A 39 -10.91 18.09 -39.09
C THR A 39 -9.73 17.12 -38.96
N ASN A 40 -10.00 15.88 -39.36
CA ASN A 40 -9.12 14.86 -39.96
C ASN A 40 -7.60 15.11 -40.05
N LYS A 41 -6.79 14.11 -39.66
CA LYS A 41 -6.17 13.12 -40.59
C LYS A 41 -4.95 12.44 -39.92
N SER A 42 -4.89 11.12 -40.06
CA SER A 42 -3.74 10.25 -39.81
C SER A 42 -2.43 10.79 -40.40
N GLN A 43 -1.30 10.53 -39.75
CA GLN A 43 -0.20 9.74 -40.32
C GLN A 43 0.96 9.54 -39.32
N SER A 44 1.31 8.27 -39.15
CA SER A 44 2.64 7.77 -38.80
C SER A 44 3.74 8.43 -39.66
N VAL A 45 4.94 8.65 -39.09
CA VAL A 45 6.24 8.32 -39.71
C VAL A 45 7.40 8.57 -38.72
N VAL A 46 8.32 7.61 -38.75
CA VAL A 46 9.63 7.48 -38.11
C VAL A 46 10.61 8.62 -38.48
N GLY A 47 11.54 8.97 -37.58
CA GLY A 47 12.71 9.78 -37.89
C GLY A 47 13.85 9.59 -36.87
N GLU A 48 14.99 9.12 -37.35
CA GLU A 48 16.22 8.77 -36.65
C GLU A 48 17.05 9.95 -36.07
N ASN A 49 17.84 9.60 -35.06
CA ASN A 49 19.20 10.06 -34.69
C ASN A 49 19.52 11.55 -34.57
N GLN A 50 19.83 11.96 -33.33
CA GLN A 50 21.03 12.79 -33.11
C GLN A 50 21.63 12.56 -31.71
N GLU A 51 22.81 11.94 -31.74
CA GLU A 51 23.81 11.92 -30.68
C GLU A 51 24.17 13.36 -30.28
N ASN A 52 24.07 13.70 -29.00
CA ASN A 52 24.87 14.78 -28.44
C ASN A 52 25.43 14.34 -27.10
N THR A 53 26.76 14.25 -27.09
CA THR A 53 27.59 13.97 -25.93
C THR A 53 27.47 15.15 -24.99
N ASP A 54 26.80 14.98 -23.85
CA ASP A 54 26.97 15.92 -22.75
C ASP A 54 27.48 15.20 -21.51
N LYS A 55 28.65 15.66 -21.08
CA LYS A 55 29.40 15.18 -19.92
C LYS A 55 28.61 15.58 -18.69
N MET A 56 27.61 14.77 -18.32
CA MET A 56 26.90 14.98 -17.07
C MET A 56 27.80 14.54 -15.91
N VAL A 57 28.30 15.58 -15.22
CA VAL A 57 28.92 15.57 -13.91
C VAL A 57 28.32 14.47 -13.04
N LYS A 58 29.17 13.55 -12.58
CA LYS A 58 28.83 12.61 -11.50
C LYS A 58 28.57 13.43 -10.24
N THR A 59 27.35 13.90 -10.07
CA THR A 59 26.83 14.29 -8.76
C THR A 59 26.58 12.99 -8.00
N LYS A 60 27.64 12.50 -7.36
CA LYS A 60 27.55 11.45 -6.33
C LYS A 60 26.96 12.07 -5.07
N GLU A 61 25.66 12.35 -5.09
CA GLU A 61 24.84 12.69 -3.93
C GLU A 61 23.39 12.84 -4.40
N ALA A 62 22.85 11.74 -4.93
CA ALA A 62 21.41 11.55 -4.98
C ALA A 62 21.12 10.43 -3.99
N ASP A 63 20.60 10.84 -2.85
CA ASP A 63 19.99 10.03 -1.81
C ASP A 63 19.15 8.94 -2.49
N GLN A 64 19.68 7.72 -2.53
CA GLN A 64 18.96 6.58 -3.10
C GLN A 64 17.88 6.22 -2.08
N VAL A 65 16.80 7.00 -2.06
CA VAL A 65 15.52 6.57 -1.50
C VAL A 65 15.16 5.34 -2.30
N ALA A 66 15.57 4.19 -1.79
CA ALA A 66 15.42 2.90 -2.44
C ALA A 66 13.95 2.78 -2.83
N GLN A 67 13.67 2.68 -4.13
CA GLN A 67 12.31 2.69 -4.65
C GLN A 67 11.48 1.65 -3.90
N PHE A 68 10.47 2.11 -3.15
CA PHE A 68 9.63 1.27 -2.31
C PHE A 68 8.73 0.42 -3.19
N SER A 69 9.16 -0.79 -3.52
CA SER A 69 8.53 -1.66 -4.51
C SER A 69 8.93 -3.11 -4.26
N CYS A 70 8.03 -4.06 -4.57
CA CYS A 70 8.28 -5.50 -4.54
C CYS A 70 9.43 -5.98 -5.45
N SER A 71 9.77 -5.20 -6.48
CA SER A 71 10.89 -5.51 -7.37
C SER A 71 12.24 -5.02 -6.83
N ASN A 72 12.26 -4.38 -5.67
CA ASN A 72 13.49 -3.84 -5.11
C ASN A 72 14.40 -5.00 -4.63
N PRO A 73 15.64 -5.12 -5.14
CA PRO A 73 16.53 -6.21 -4.77
C PRO A 73 16.96 -6.18 -3.29
N ASN A 74 16.81 -5.03 -2.62
CA ASN A 74 17.28 -4.83 -1.25
C ASN A 74 16.22 -5.12 -0.17
N ILE A 75 15.01 -5.59 -0.54
CA ILE A 75 13.93 -5.89 0.44
C ILE A 75 14.41 -6.82 1.55
N THR A 76 15.29 -7.78 1.26
CA THR A 76 15.80 -8.73 2.25
C THR A 76 16.71 -8.09 3.31
N GLN A 77 17.23 -6.89 3.04
CA GLN A 77 18.07 -6.10 3.95
C GLN A 77 17.26 -5.08 4.76
N TRP A 78 15.98 -4.90 4.43
CA TRP A 78 15.08 -3.99 5.12
C TRP A 78 14.57 -4.61 6.42
N TYR A 79 13.67 -3.90 7.09
CA TYR A 79 13.13 -4.27 8.39
C TYR A 79 11.66 -4.64 8.25
N GLY A 80 11.21 -5.65 8.99
CA GLY A 80 9.81 -6.00 9.04
C GLY A 80 9.45 -6.74 10.31
N PHE A 81 8.16 -6.96 10.51
CA PHE A 81 7.64 -7.75 11.62
C PHE A 81 6.59 -8.75 11.13
N ASN A 82 6.56 -9.94 11.73
CA ASN A 82 5.60 -10.98 11.39
C ASN A 82 4.30 -10.80 12.19
N GLU A 83 3.24 -10.38 11.53
CA GLU A 83 1.95 -10.05 12.15
C GLU A 83 1.23 -11.27 12.74
N ASN A 84 1.60 -12.48 12.34
CA ASN A 84 1.05 -13.73 12.91
C ASN A 84 1.57 -14.03 14.33
N ILE A 85 2.52 -13.26 14.86
CA ILE A 85 3.08 -13.43 16.21
C ILE A 85 2.35 -12.47 17.17
N ALA A 86 1.99 -12.96 18.36
CA ALA A 86 1.27 -12.17 19.37
C ALA A 86 2.03 -10.91 19.81
N GLU A 87 3.34 -11.04 20.02
CA GLU A 87 4.26 -9.95 20.34
C GLU A 87 5.34 -9.83 19.26
N PRO A 88 5.00 -9.23 18.11
CA PRO A 88 5.94 -9.16 17.00
C PRO A 88 7.03 -8.14 17.27
N LYS A 89 8.19 -8.34 16.65
CA LYS A 89 9.35 -7.44 16.74
C LYS A 89 9.85 -7.10 15.34
N CYS A 90 10.40 -5.90 15.21
CA CYS A 90 11.08 -5.49 14.00
C CYS A 90 12.43 -6.17 13.89
N GLU A 91 12.63 -6.92 12.81
CA GLU A 91 13.86 -7.62 12.48
C GLU A 91 14.21 -7.43 11.01
N VAL A 92 15.46 -7.74 10.65
CA VAL A 92 15.88 -7.72 9.24
C VAL A 92 15.13 -8.80 8.48
N VAL A 93 14.57 -8.48 7.30
CA VAL A 93 13.68 -9.37 6.54
C VAL A 93 14.29 -10.75 6.27
N LYS A 94 15.59 -10.81 5.97
CA LYS A 94 16.31 -12.09 5.77
C LYS A 94 16.18 -13.06 6.95
N ASN A 95 16.02 -12.57 8.18
CA ASN A 95 15.95 -13.39 9.38
C ASN A 95 14.65 -14.21 9.44
N PHE A 96 13.61 -13.78 8.75
CA PHE A 96 12.36 -14.53 8.64
C PHE A 96 12.47 -15.75 7.73
N GLN A 97 13.59 -15.94 7.01
CA GLN A 97 13.87 -17.13 6.20
C GLN A 97 12.70 -17.48 5.27
N LEU A 98 12.18 -16.48 4.54
CA LEU A 98 11.12 -16.67 3.55
C LEU A 98 11.71 -17.36 2.31
N THR A 99 11.37 -18.62 2.08
CA THR A 99 11.83 -19.40 0.93
C THR A 99 11.03 -19.10 -0.34
N ALA A 100 9.71 -18.91 -0.18
CA ALA A 100 8.79 -18.46 -1.21
C ALA A 100 7.70 -17.60 -0.56
N TYR A 101 7.31 -16.53 -1.23
CA TYR A 101 6.32 -15.58 -0.74
C TYR A 101 5.65 -14.84 -1.89
N LYS A 102 4.41 -14.41 -1.67
CA LYS A 102 3.77 -13.35 -2.46
C LYS A 102 4.27 -12.01 -1.95
N CYS A 103 4.39 -11.04 -2.86
CA CYS A 103 4.75 -9.68 -2.52
C CYS A 103 3.69 -8.74 -3.05
N ASP A 104 3.10 -7.95 -2.16
CA ASP A 104 2.11 -6.93 -2.47
C ASP A 104 2.45 -5.60 -1.78
N ILE A 105 1.78 -4.52 -2.18
CA ILE A 105 1.85 -3.23 -1.49
C ILE A 105 0.59 -3.07 -0.64
N SER A 106 0.76 -3.04 0.68
CA SER A 106 -0.30 -2.72 1.63
C SER A 106 -0.36 -1.20 1.78
N LYS A 107 -1.34 -0.58 1.11
CA LYS A 107 -1.55 0.87 1.20
C LYS A 107 -2.11 1.26 2.55
N ASN A 108 -1.62 2.37 3.10
CA ASN A 108 -2.03 2.90 4.40
C ASN A 108 -2.10 1.81 5.48
N ALA A 109 -1.00 1.08 5.65
CA ALA A 109 -0.95 -0.09 6.50
C ALA A 109 -1.40 0.26 7.93
N PHE A 110 -2.27 -0.57 8.51
CA PHE A 110 -2.84 -0.37 9.84
C PHE A 110 -3.57 0.97 10.04
N GLY A 111 -4.03 1.60 8.95
CA GLY A 111 -4.76 2.88 9.01
C GLY A 111 -3.88 4.12 9.13
N ALA A 112 -2.56 3.98 9.09
CA ALA A 112 -1.63 5.12 9.05
C ALA A 112 -1.35 5.57 7.61
N SER A 113 -0.90 6.81 7.43
CA SER A 113 -0.49 7.37 6.13
C SER A 113 0.90 6.88 5.70
N LYS A 114 1.14 5.56 5.80
CA LYS A 114 2.40 4.92 5.41
C LYS A 114 2.09 3.57 4.79
N ASP A 115 2.63 3.34 3.61
CA ASP A 115 2.51 2.06 2.90
C ASP A 115 3.52 1.05 3.44
N ALA A 116 3.22 -0.23 3.27
CA ALA A 116 4.13 -1.33 3.58
C ALA A 116 4.29 -2.26 2.38
N ILE A 117 5.46 -2.88 2.24
CA ILE A 117 5.57 -4.09 1.43
C ILE A 117 5.05 -5.24 2.28
N LEU A 118 4.08 -5.99 1.76
CA LEU A 118 3.55 -7.18 2.40
C LEU A 118 4.18 -8.42 1.76
N LEU A 119 4.96 -9.16 2.54
CA LEU A 119 5.46 -10.47 2.16
C LEU A 119 4.65 -11.54 2.86
N GLU A 120 3.96 -12.38 2.10
CA GLU A 120 3.02 -13.36 2.66
C GLU A 120 3.25 -14.77 2.11
N ASN A 121 3.26 -15.74 3.00
CA ASN A 121 3.13 -17.15 2.69
C ASN A 121 2.22 -17.85 3.72
N GLN A 122 2.17 -19.18 3.71
CA GLN A 122 1.26 -19.93 4.59
C GLN A 122 1.49 -19.68 6.08
N ASP A 123 2.73 -19.38 6.49
CA ASP A 123 3.12 -19.30 7.90
C ASP A 123 3.37 -17.87 8.37
N LYS A 124 3.74 -16.97 7.46
CA LYS A 124 4.25 -15.64 7.78
C LYS A 124 3.53 -14.58 6.97
N ARG A 125 3.21 -13.50 7.68
CA ARG A 125 2.63 -12.28 7.11
C ARG A 125 3.47 -11.10 7.58
N ILE A 126 4.38 -10.64 6.72
CA ILE A 126 5.45 -9.72 7.10
C ILE A 126 5.21 -8.36 6.47
N PHE A 127 5.07 -7.34 7.31
CA PHE A 127 5.04 -5.94 6.88
C PHE A 127 6.45 -5.38 6.91
N VAL A 128 6.91 -4.86 5.77
CA VAL A 128 8.29 -4.47 5.54
C VAL A 128 8.42 -2.98 5.24
N TYR A 129 9.45 -2.36 5.83
CA TYR A 129 9.81 -0.95 5.75
C TYR A 129 11.31 -0.77 5.54
N SER A 130 11.71 0.24 4.79
CA SER A 130 13.12 0.48 4.43
C SER A 130 14.02 0.79 5.63
N THR A 131 13.47 1.34 6.72
CA THR A 131 14.22 1.68 7.92
C THR A 131 13.68 0.99 9.17
N SER A 132 14.56 0.75 10.15
CA SER A 132 14.17 0.21 11.46
C SER A 132 13.22 1.16 12.20
N LYS A 133 13.42 2.47 12.06
CA LYS A 133 12.55 3.49 12.64
C LYS A 133 11.12 3.34 12.11
N ASP A 134 10.96 3.30 10.78
CA ASP A 134 9.65 3.15 10.15
C ASP A 134 8.97 1.85 10.57
N CYS A 135 9.73 0.75 10.67
CA CYS A 135 9.20 -0.52 11.14
C CYS A 135 8.65 -0.42 12.58
N ASN A 136 9.43 0.15 13.51
CA ASN A 136 9.02 0.25 14.91
C ASN A 136 7.83 1.19 15.08
N GLU A 137 7.81 2.34 14.39
CA GLU A 137 6.66 3.25 14.38
C GLU A 137 5.38 2.54 13.91
N MET A 138 5.47 1.77 12.83
CA MET A 138 4.29 1.08 12.30
C MET A 138 3.86 -0.12 13.14
N LEU A 139 4.80 -0.76 13.84
CA LEU A 139 4.49 -1.77 14.85
C LEU A 139 3.73 -1.16 16.03
N GLU A 140 4.11 0.03 16.50
CA GLU A 140 3.36 0.77 17.52
C GLU A 140 1.94 1.12 17.06
N VAL A 141 1.78 1.62 15.83
CA VAL A 141 0.46 1.88 15.24
C VAL A 141 -0.38 0.61 15.18
N ARG A 142 0.20 -0.50 14.69
CA ARG A 142 -0.48 -1.80 14.64
C ARG A 142 -0.97 -2.21 16.02
N ASN A 143 -0.14 -2.06 17.05
CA ASN A 143 -0.49 -2.44 18.41
C ASN A 143 -1.54 -1.51 19.05
N ALA A 144 -1.54 -0.22 18.71
CA ALA A 144 -2.56 0.73 19.15
C ALA A 144 -3.93 0.49 18.51
N ASN A 145 -3.94 -0.08 17.30
CA ASN A 145 -5.16 -0.36 16.52
C ASN A 145 -5.62 -1.82 16.58
N ALA A 146 -4.90 -2.69 17.30
CA ALA A 146 -5.32 -4.05 17.53
C ALA A 146 -6.55 -4.07 18.48
N PRO A 147 -7.60 -4.87 18.19
CA PRO A 147 -8.81 -4.95 19.02
C PRO A 147 -8.57 -5.55 20.41
#